data_AF-A0A101PN41-F1
#
_entry.id   AF-A0A101PN41-F1
#
_cell.length_a   1.000
_cell.length_b   1.000
_cell.length_c   1.000
_cell.angle_alpha   90.00
_cell.angle_beta   90.00
_cell.angle_gamma   90.00
#
_symmetry.space_group_name_H-M   'P 1'
#
loop_
_entity.id
_entity.type
_entity.pdbx_description
1 polymer ?
#
loop_
_entity_poly.entity_id
_entity_poly.type
_entity_poly.pdbx_seq_one_letter_code
_entity_poly.pdbx_strand_id
1 'polypeptide(L)'
;MSLVGRKEGDGFPAGVRFKQTERTDQATYHVYGGPSRRAALEFLRGAHVKDELVYNIVETPEGNFGRDLVYLFHEADGELIELGERPQSRSPSPSGTRCAWCGFFVVPYKLPINEENENVGSVSLILTYTELAVLVKTGGGLHCGACSMLQCAVCSGITQTGGTALATVCRACGGKLAVQTVIGPVERAGASGRPDAEQMVTLPPDPDGDELWGMAPLRLPWSIDVARFFGQSTLPYVWPGDARHTGYIGSGEQAQALLRASWTKVFLHHPNPEVVLGCLRSAPPDGMLTLSSLADLLASPTAEPRVKEEASRVLWQLSDGSVGYTLNILLSRGILTSGYDTHSVHQALGHLRTACPQSRRAWFEEQLARSEDD
;
A
#
# COMPACT_ATOMS: atom_id res chain seq x y z
N MET A 1 10.00 15.51 -15.68
CA MET A 1 10.10 16.38 -16.88
C MET A 1 8.70 16.79 -17.30
N SER A 2 8.53 18.09 -17.54
CA SER A 2 7.26 18.79 -17.77
C SER A 2 6.52 18.29 -19.01
N LEU A 3 5.22 17.98 -18.87
CA LEU A 3 4.26 17.93 -19.97
C LEU A 3 3.22 19.04 -19.80
N VAL A 4 3.67 20.27 -19.56
CA VAL A 4 2.86 21.47 -19.80
C VAL A 4 3.32 22.05 -21.12
N GLY A 5 2.72 21.57 -22.20
CA GLY A 5 3.08 21.94 -23.57
C GLY A 5 2.18 21.31 -24.61
N ARG A 6 0.86 21.22 -24.35
CA ARG A 6 -0.10 21.01 -25.44
C ARG A 6 -0.61 22.38 -25.89
N LYS A 7 -0.32 22.71 -27.15
CA LYS A 7 -0.78 23.92 -27.83
C LYS A 7 -2.31 23.98 -27.81
N GLU A 8 -2.85 25.17 -27.58
CA GLU A 8 -4.21 25.54 -27.99
C GLU A 8 -4.39 25.18 -29.48
N GLY A 9 -5.21 24.18 -29.80
CA GLY A 9 -5.45 23.80 -31.19
C GLY A 9 -5.96 22.38 -31.43
N ASP A 10 -5.75 21.43 -30.52
CA ASP A 10 -6.36 20.10 -30.65
C ASP A 10 -7.82 20.17 -30.16
N GLY A 11 -8.75 20.12 -31.11
CA GLY A 11 -10.17 20.44 -30.93
C GLY A 11 -10.83 19.79 -29.72
N PHE A 12 -10.98 20.55 -28.65
CA PHE A 12 -11.93 20.26 -27.59
C PHE A 12 -13.35 20.22 -28.19
N PRO A 13 -14.24 19.33 -27.71
CA PRO A 13 -15.66 19.40 -28.04
C PRO A 13 -16.17 20.82 -27.84
N ALA A 14 -17.03 21.28 -28.74
CA ALA A 14 -17.42 22.69 -28.86
C ALA A 14 -17.75 23.32 -27.49
N GLY A 15 -16.84 24.18 -27.02
CA GLY A 15 -17.05 25.04 -25.85
C GLY A 15 -16.39 24.60 -24.54
N VAL A 16 -15.75 23.43 -24.44
CA VAL A 16 -15.00 23.08 -23.22
C VAL A 16 -13.62 23.77 -23.22
N ARG A 17 -13.28 24.46 -22.14
CA ARG A 17 -12.02 25.19 -21.99
C ARG A 17 -11.36 24.90 -20.66
N PHE A 18 -10.04 24.73 -20.67
CA PHE A 18 -9.27 24.63 -19.44
C PHE A 18 -9.39 25.92 -18.62
N LYS A 19 -9.61 25.78 -17.31
CA LYS A 19 -9.66 26.89 -16.36
C LYS A 19 -8.37 26.92 -15.53
N GLN A 20 -8.12 25.85 -14.79
CA GLN A 20 -7.01 25.80 -13.84
C GLN A 20 -6.62 24.37 -13.47
N THR A 21 -5.50 24.24 -12.76
CA THR A 21 -5.13 23.00 -12.07
C THR A 21 -5.04 23.29 -10.59
N GLU A 22 -5.81 22.53 -9.82
CA GLU A 22 -5.79 22.56 -8.37
C GLU A 22 -4.98 21.38 -7.87
N ARG A 23 -4.15 21.61 -6.87
CA ARG A 23 -3.36 20.57 -6.22
C ARG A 23 -3.63 20.64 -4.73
N THR A 24 -4.05 19.52 -4.19
CA THR A 24 -4.19 19.29 -2.76
C THR A 24 -3.12 18.31 -2.31
N ASP A 25 -3.03 18.07 -1.00
CA ASP A 25 -2.14 17.03 -0.46
C ASP A 25 -2.55 15.62 -0.90
N GLN A 26 -3.79 15.44 -1.37
CA GLN A 26 -4.37 14.12 -1.70
C GLN A 26 -4.56 13.90 -3.20
N ALA A 27 -4.71 14.94 -4.02
CA ALA A 27 -5.10 14.78 -5.42
C ALA A 27 -4.76 15.99 -6.30
N THR A 28 -4.69 15.75 -7.61
CA THR A 28 -4.58 16.78 -8.65
C THR A 28 -5.87 16.86 -9.46
N TYR A 29 -6.46 18.05 -9.56
CA TYR A 29 -7.66 18.31 -10.33
C TYR A 29 -7.35 19.24 -11.50
N HIS A 30 -7.63 18.78 -12.72
CA HIS A 30 -7.65 19.64 -13.89
C HIS A 30 -9.08 20.11 -14.10
N VAL A 31 -9.32 21.41 -13.87
CA VAL A 31 -10.65 22.02 -13.93
C VAL A 31 -10.84 22.68 -15.29
N TYR A 32 -11.97 22.39 -15.90
CA TYR A 32 -12.42 22.90 -17.19
C TYR A 32 -13.80 23.55 -17.03
N GLY A 33 -14.16 24.48 -17.89
CA GLY A 33 -15.51 25.00 -18.02
C GLY A 33 -16.16 24.51 -19.31
N GLY A 34 -17.41 24.06 -19.24
CA GLY A 34 -18.20 23.64 -20.39
C GLY A 34 -19.57 24.31 -20.45
N PRO A 35 -20.17 24.43 -21.64
CA PRO A 35 -21.45 25.12 -21.81
C PRO A 35 -22.68 24.29 -21.42
N SER A 36 -22.53 22.97 -21.29
CA SER A 36 -23.63 22.04 -20.99
C SER A 36 -23.11 20.70 -20.48
N ARG A 37 -23.99 19.93 -19.83
CA ARG A 37 -23.72 18.53 -19.43
C ARG A 37 -23.26 17.68 -20.61
N ARG A 38 -23.88 17.85 -21.79
CA ARG A 38 -23.55 17.08 -22.99
C ARG A 38 -22.10 17.33 -23.44
N ALA A 39 -21.69 18.60 -23.50
CA ALA A 39 -20.34 18.97 -23.90
C ALA A 39 -19.28 18.49 -22.89
N ALA A 40 -19.62 18.55 -21.59
CA ALA A 40 -18.77 18.03 -20.52
C ALA A 40 -18.51 16.53 -20.66
N LEU A 41 -19.57 15.72 -20.79
CA LEU A 41 -19.43 14.26 -20.90
C LEU A 41 -18.71 13.84 -22.20
N GLU A 42 -18.96 14.52 -23.31
CA GLU A 42 -18.24 14.28 -24.57
C GLU A 42 -16.73 14.53 -24.42
N PHE A 43 -16.35 15.63 -23.75
CA PHE A 43 -14.95 15.92 -23.44
C PHE A 43 -14.35 14.86 -22.52
N LEU A 44 -15.03 14.55 -21.41
CA LEU A 44 -14.54 13.60 -20.42
C LEU A 44 -14.36 12.19 -21.02
N ARG A 45 -15.19 11.76 -21.97
CA ARG A 45 -15.01 10.48 -22.69
C ARG A 45 -13.66 10.40 -23.43
N GLY A 46 -13.24 11.49 -24.07
CA GLY A 46 -11.95 11.57 -24.77
C GLY A 46 -10.75 11.93 -23.88
N ALA A 47 -10.99 12.56 -22.73
CA ALA A 47 -9.95 13.04 -21.82
C ALA A 47 -9.54 11.96 -20.79
N HIS A 48 -8.80 10.96 -21.26
CA HIS A 48 -8.36 9.85 -20.42
C HIS A 48 -7.44 10.27 -19.26
N VAL A 49 -7.82 9.90 -18.04
CA VAL A 49 -6.98 9.93 -16.85
C VAL A 49 -6.29 8.57 -16.72
N LYS A 50 -4.96 8.56 -16.65
CA LYS A 50 -4.16 7.32 -16.57
C LYS A 50 -3.44 7.12 -15.23
N ASP A 51 -3.45 8.14 -14.39
CA ASP A 51 -2.70 8.21 -13.15
C ASP A 51 -3.65 8.19 -11.96
N GLU A 52 -3.18 7.65 -10.84
CA GLU A 52 -3.93 7.62 -9.59
C GLU A 52 -4.09 9.04 -9.03
N LEU A 53 -5.20 9.32 -8.35
CA LEU A 53 -5.48 10.61 -7.68
C LEU A 53 -5.40 11.84 -8.61
N VAL A 54 -5.59 11.62 -9.92
CA VAL A 54 -5.75 12.67 -10.91
C VAL A 54 -7.19 12.68 -11.39
N TYR A 55 -7.78 13.87 -11.50
CA TYR A 55 -9.17 14.06 -11.89
C TYR A 55 -9.28 15.14 -12.97
N ASN A 56 -10.15 14.93 -13.94
CA ASN A 56 -10.60 15.98 -14.85
C ASN A 56 -12.02 16.38 -14.44
N ILE A 57 -12.21 17.63 -14.03
CA ILE A 57 -13.52 18.18 -13.65
C ILE A 57 -13.98 19.19 -14.69
N VAL A 58 -15.20 19.06 -15.20
CA VAL A 58 -15.83 20.05 -16.08
C VAL A 58 -17.00 20.70 -15.36
N GLU A 59 -16.87 21.99 -15.09
CA GLU A 59 -17.91 22.82 -14.50
C GLU A 59 -18.89 23.30 -15.57
N THR A 60 -20.18 23.15 -15.32
CA THR A 60 -21.25 23.59 -16.22
C THR A 60 -22.39 24.24 -15.44
N PRO A 61 -23.31 24.97 -16.10
CA PRO A 61 -24.51 25.50 -15.44
C PRO A 61 -25.45 24.41 -14.87
N GLU A 62 -25.35 23.18 -15.37
CA GLU A 62 -26.17 22.03 -14.95
C GLU A 62 -25.53 21.23 -13.81
N GLY A 63 -24.34 21.64 -13.36
CA GLY A 63 -23.53 20.94 -12.36
C GLY A 63 -22.12 20.59 -12.87
N ASN A 64 -21.35 19.98 -11.98
CA ASN A 64 -19.95 19.62 -12.23
C ASN A 64 -19.83 18.11 -12.48
N PHE A 65 -19.03 17.76 -13.48
CA PHE A 65 -18.85 16.38 -13.93
C PHE A 65 -17.38 16.02 -13.88
N GLY A 66 -17.05 14.90 -13.25
CA GLY A 66 -15.69 14.42 -13.09
C GLY A 66 -15.39 13.21 -13.95
N ARG A 67 -14.11 13.02 -14.24
CA ARG A 67 -13.54 11.74 -14.67
C ARG A 67 -12.31 11.44 -13.84
N ASP A 68 -12.24 10.20 -13.36
CA ASP A 68 -11.04 9.62 -12.75
C ASP A 68 -10.46 8.50 -13.63
N LEU A 69 -9.60 7.68 -13.02
CA LEU A 69 -8.97 6.51 -13.63
C LEU A 69 -9.98 5.47 -14.15
N VAL A 70 -11.18 5.40 -13.60
CA VAL A 70 -12.14 4.31 -13.76
C VAL A 70 -13.44 4.76 -14.43
N TYR A 71 -14.05 5.85 -13.97
CA TYR A 71 -15.39 6.25 -14.39
C TYR A 71 -15.58 7.76 -14.50
N LEU A 72 -16.69 8.12 -15.14
CA LEU A 72 -17.24 9.46 -15.13
C LEU A 72 -18.28 9.54 -14.00
N PHE A 73 -18.30 10.66 -13.28
CA PHE A 73 -19.15 10.84 -12.10
C PHE A 73 -19.71 12.25 -11.96
N HIS A 74 -20.74 12.39 -11.15
CA HIS A 74 -21.22 13.67 -10.65
C HIS A 74 -20.34 14.14 -9.49
N GLU A 75 -19.74 15.34 -9.58
CA GLU A 75 -18.77 15.79 -8.57
C GLU A 75 -19.40 16.00 -7.18
N ALA A 76 -20.65 16.44 -7.13
CA ALA A 76 -21.33 16.82 -5.89
C ALA A 76 -21.56 15.64 -4.92
N ASP A 77 -21.83 14.45 -5.44
CA ASP A 77 -22.20 13.26 -4.69
C ASP A 77 -21.34 12.03 -5.01
N GLY A 78 -20.45 12.14 -6.01
CA GLY A 78 -19.63 11.03 -6.49
C GLY A 78 -20.42 9.96 -7.26
N GLU A 79 -21.68 10.24 -7.66
CA GLU A 79 -22.52 9.24 -8.31
C GLU A 79 -21.91 8.83 -9.67
N LEU A 80 -21.80 7.52 -9.87
CA LEU A 80 -21.31 6.91 -11.11
C LEU A 80 -22.26 7.23 -12.28
N ILE A 81 -21.73 7.86 -13.33
CA ILE A 81 -22.46 8.10 -14.59
C ILE A 81 -22.20 6.95 -15.57
N GLU A 82 -20.94 6.67 -15.88
CA GLU A 82 -20.53 5.61 -16.81
C GLU A 82 -19.09 5.17 -16.55
N LEU A 83 -18.76 3.92 -16.89
CA LEU A 83 -17.38 3.46 -16.87
C LEU A 83 -16.62 4.10 -18.03
N GLY A 84 -15.42 4.61 -17.74
CA GLY A 84 -14.57 5.22 -18.75
C GLY A 84 -13.99 4.17 -19.70
N GLU A 85 -14.11 4.41 -21.01
CA GLU A 85 -13.43 3.56 -21.99
C GLU A 85 -11.90 3.65 -21.83
N ARG A 86 -11.23 2.51 -22.02
CA ARG A 86 -9.78 2.35 -21.94
C ARG A 86 -9.23 1.92 -23.30
N PRO A 87 -8.58 2.81 -24.07
CA PRO A 87 -8.01 2.44 -25.35
C PRO A 87 -6.92 1.38 -25.15
N GLN A 88 -7.02 0.29 -25.93
CA GLN A 88 -6.08 -0.83 -25.86
C GLN A 88 -4.99 -0.67 -26.94
N SER A 89 -3.74 -0.80 -26.52
CA SER A 89 -2.58 -0.94 -27.40
C SER A 89 -2.63 -2.29 -28.12
N ARG A 90 -2.09 -2.35 -29.34
CA ARG A 90 -1.88 -3.60 -30.06
C ARG A 90 -0.68 -4.39 -29.55
N SER A 91 0.23 -3.72 -28.85
CA SER A 91 1.45 -4.31 -28.32
C SER A 91 1.52 -4.06 -26.82
N PRO A 92 1.58 -5.10 -25.98
CA PRO A 92 1.70 -4.93 -24.55
C PRO A 92 3.07 -4.37 -24.18
N SER A 93 3.12 -3.49 -23.18
CA SER A 93 4.36 -2.94 -22.63
C SER A 93 4.46 -3.33 -21.14
N PRO A 94 5.51 -4.03 -20.70
CA PRO A 94 5.68 -4.40 -19.30
C PRO A 94 5.70 -3.17 -18.38
N SER A 95 5.04 -3.27 -17.23
CA SER A 95 5.08 -2.24 -16.19
C SER A 95 4.67 -2.86 -14.85
N GLY A 96 5.34 -2.45 -13.76
CA GLY A 96 5.02 -2.87 -12.40
C GLY A 96 3.86 -2.10 -11.76
N THR A 97 3.33 -1.06 -12.44
CA THR A 97 2.23 -0.23 -11.89
C THR A 97 1.14 0.10 -12.92
N ARG A 98 1.33 -0.27 -14.18
CA ARG A 98 0.39 0.05 -15.27
C ARG A 98 -0.02 -1.20 -16.02
N CYS A 99 -1.26 -1.20 -16.50
CA CYS A 99 -1.74 -2.24 -17.38
C CYS A 99 -0.93 -2.24 -18.68
N ALA A 100 -0.39 -3.40 -19.03
CA ALA A 100 0.43 -3.57 -20.21
C ALA A 100 -0.30 -3.22 -21.52
N TRP A 101 -1.63 -3.31 -21.53
CA TRP A 101 -2.44 -3.07 -22.72
C TRP A 101 -2.92 -1.64 -22.87
N CYS A 102 -3.40 -0.98 -21.81
CA CYS A 102 -3.96 0.38 -21.92
C CYS A 102 -3.06 1.47 -21.32
N GLY A 103 -2.03 1.09 -20.54
CA GLY A 103 -1.13 2.02 -19.85
C GLY A 103 -1.77 2.77 -18.68
N PHE A 104 -3.01 2.40 -18.30
CA PHE A 104 -3.67 2.94 -17.11
C PHE A 104 -3.01 2.34 -15.87
N PHE A 105 -2.91 3.14 -14.82
CA PHE A 105 -2.53 2.64 -13.50
C PHE A 105 -3.41 1.45 -13.10
N VAL A 106 -2.77 0.45 -12.51
CA VAL A 106 -3.43 -0.73 -11.96
C VAL A 106 -3.37 -0.59 -10.46
N VAL A 107 -4.53 -0.30 -9.87
CA VAL A 107 -4.65 -0.24 -8.41
C VAL A 107 -4.47 -1.66 -7.89
N PRO A 108 -3.57 -1.88 -6.93
CA PRO A 108 -3.45 -3.16 -6.29
C PRO A 108 -4.70 -3.46 -5.46
N TYR A 109 -5.28 -4.64 -5.62
CA TYR A 109 -6.40 -5.11 -4.82
C TYR A 109 -5.92 -5.41 -3.40
N LYS A 110 -6.50 -4.73 -2.42
CA LYS A 110 -6.22 -5.00 -1.00
C LYS A 110 -7.08 -6.21 -0.59
N LEU A 111 -6.44 -7.33 -0.24
CA LEU A 111 -7.17 -8.47 0.30
C LEU A 111 -7.46 -8.21 1.78
N PRO A 112 -8.72 -8.32 2.24
CA PRO A 112 -8.99 -8.49 3.66
C PRO A 112 -8.38 -9.82 4.09
N ILE A 113 -7.47 -9.80 5.06
CA ILE A 113 -6.90 -11.01 5.65
C ILE A 113 -8.01 -11.68 6.49
N ASN A 114 -8.62 -12.73 5.96
CA ASN A 114 -9.42 -13.67 6.75
C ASN A 114 -8.66 -15.01 6.84
N GLU A 115 -8.49 -15.50 8.06
CA GLU A 115 -7.59 -16.61 8.49
C GLU A 115 -7.88 -18.01 7.91
N GLU A 116 -8.88 -18.21 7.04
CA GLU A 116 -9.18 -19.57 6.55
C GLU A 116 -8.23 -20.10 5.46
N ASN A 117 -7.25 -19.31 5.01
CA ASN A 117 -6.32 -19.71 3.95
C ASN A 117 -4.86 -19.80 4.45
N GLU A 118 -4.58 -20.71 5.39
CA GLU A 118 -3.22 -21.13 5.79
C GLU A 118 -2.42 -21.80 4.65
N ASN A 119 -3.02 -21.99 3.48
CA ASN A 119 -2.31 -22.35 2.25
C ASN A 119 -2.11 -21.11 1.38
N VAL A 120 -1.07 -20.30 1.66
CA VAL A 120 -0.60 -19.22 0.76
C VAL A 120 0.17 -19.80 -0.44
N GLY A 121 -0.43 -20.79 -1.10
CA GLY A 121 -0.03 -21.31 -2.39
C GLY A 121 -1.04 -20.81 -3.41
N SER A 122 -0.79 -19.66 -4.02
CA SER A 122 -1.70 -19.00 -4.97
C SER A 122 -3.11 -18.77 -4.41
N VAL A 123 -3.45 -17.53 -4.06
CA VAL A 123 -4.85 -17.19 -3.89
C VAL A 123 -5.50 -17.22 -5.28
N SER A 124 -5.94 -18.40 -5.70
CA SER A 124 -6.91 -18.56 -6.78
C SER A 124 -8.25 -18.08 -6.22
N LEU A 125 -8.43 -16.76 -6.11
CA LEU A 125 -9.74 -16.21 -5.83
C LEU A 125 -10.64 -16.58 -6.99
N ILE A 126 -11.55 -17.52 -6.72
CA ILE A 126 -12.79 -17.61 -7.48
C ILE A 126 -13.57 -16.36 -7.08
N LEU A 127 -13.28 -15.25 -7.75
CA LEU A 127 -13.97 -13.99 -7.52
C LEU A 127 -15.42 -14.16 -7.94
N THR A 128 -16.34 -13.88 -7.02
CA THR A 128 -17.76 -13.75 -7.32
C THR A 128 -17.98 -12.58 -8.28
N TYR A 129 -19.12 -12.58 -8.97
CA TYR A 129 -19.49 -11.49 -9.88
C TYR A 129 -19.42 -10.10 -9.21
N THR A 130 -19.80 -10.03 -7.93
CA THR A 130 -19.75 -8.81 -7.13
C THR A 130 -18.32 -8.32 -6.91
N GLU A 131 -17.37 -9.23 -6.64
CA GLU A 131 -15.96 -8.90 -6.41
C GLU A 131 -15.23 -8.51 -7.72
N LEU A 132 -15.62 -9.12 -8.85
CA LEU A 132 -15.15 -8.68 -10.18
C LEU A 132 -15.62 -7.26 -10.50
N ALA A 133 -16.86 -6.91 -10.13
CA ALA A 133 -17.37 -5.56 -10.27
C ALA A 133 -16.63 -4.57 -9.35
N VAL A 134 -16.23 -4.99 -8.15
CA VAL A 134 -15.39 -4.19 -7.24
C VAL A 134 -14.02 -3.92 -7.87
N LEU A 135 -13.33 -4.93 -8.42
CA LEU A 135 -12.04 -4.75 -9.10
C LEU A 135 -12.12 -3.72 -10.22
N VAL A 136 -13.19 -3.74 -11.02
CA VAL A 136 -13.38 -2.74 -12.07
C VAL A 136 -13.56 -1.36 -11.45
N LYS A 137 -14.44 -1.24 -10.44
CA LYS A 137 -14.74 0.04 -9.76
C LYS A 137 -13.54 0.65 -9.03
N THR A 138 -12.65 -0.17 -8.47
CA THR A 138 -11.48 0.29 -7.71
C THR A 138 -10.25 0.48 -8.58
N GLY A 139 -10.31 0.18 -9.88
CA GLY A 139 -9.13 0.20 -10.75
C GLY A 139 -8.18 -0.98 -10.55
N GLY A 140 -8.64 -2.00 -9.82
CA GLY A 140 -8.02 -3.29 -9.59
C GLY A 140 -7.50 -3.95 -10.87
N GLY A 141 -6.37 -4.64 -10.75
CA GLY A 141 -5.83 -5.44 -11.84
C GLY A 141 -5.26 -6.77 -11.40
N LEU A 142 -4.69 -7.45 -12.38
CA LEU A 142 -4.21 -8.81 -12.29
C LEU A 142 -2.77 -8.87 -12.75
N HIS A 143 -2.02 -9.78 -12.17
CA HIS A 143 -0.64 -10.08 -12.52
C HIS A 143 -0.52 -11.47 -13.13
N CYS A 144 0.29 -11.60 -14.19
CA CYS A 144 0.64 -12.90 -14.74
C CYS A 144 1.98 -13.38 -14.21
N GLY A 145 1.99 -14.42 -13.37
CA GLY A 145 3.25 -15.00 -12.87
C GLY A 145 4.14 -15.64 -13.94
N ALA A 146 3.63 -15.88 -15.16
CA ALA A 146 4.42 -16.49 -16.24
C ALA A 146 5.20 -15.48 -17.10
N CYS A 147 4.74 -14.22 -17.19
CA CYS A 147 5.39 -13.20 -18.02
C CYS A 147 5.47 -11.83 -17.34
N SER A 148 5.15 -11.78 -16.05
CA SER A 148 5.18 -10.61 -15.17
C SER A 148 4.38 -9.40 -15.66
N MET A 149 3.43 -9.61 -16.58
CA MET A 149 2.60 -8.52 -17.11
C MET A 149 1.42 -8.21 -16.20
N LEU A 150 1.19 -6.92 -15.97
CA LEU A 150 -0.01 -6.42 -15.33
C LEU A 150 -1.15 -6.18 -16.32
N GLN A 151 -2.36 -6.57 -15.96
CA GLN A 151 -3.58 -6.37 -16.76
C GLN A 151 -4.70 -5.82 -15.87
N CYS A 152 -5.24 -4.64 -16.19
CA CYS A 152 -6.42 -4.16 -15.46
C CYS A 152 -7.63 -5.07 -15.73
N ALA A 153 -8.61 -5.08 -14.83
CA ALA A 153 -9.82 -5.92 -14.95
C ALA A 153 -10.57 -5.73 -16.28
N VAL A 154 -10.53 -4.52 -16.85
CA VAL A 154 -11.12 -4.25 -18.17
C VAL A 154 -10.35 -4.94 -19.31
N CYS A 155 -9.02 -4.81 -19.31
CA CYS A 155 -8.17 -5.39 -20.35
C CYS A 155 -7.99 -6.90 -20.21
N SER A 156 -8.21 -7.48 -19.03
CA SER A 156 -8.19 -8.94 -18.86
C SER A 156 -9.45 -9.61 -19.44
N GLY A 157 -10.52 -8.85 -19.71
CA GLY A 157 -11.79 -9.37 -20.23
C GLY A 157 -12.73 -9.93 -19.16
N ILE A 158 -12.41 -9.71 -17.88
CA ILE A 158 -13.23 -10.13 -16.72
C ILE A 158 -14.70 -9.69 -16.86
N THR A 159 -14.95 -8.52 -17.44
CA THR A 159 -16.29 -7.94 -17.56
C THR A 159 -17.17 -8.57 -18.64
N GLN A 160 -16.60 -9.38 -19.55
CA GLN A 160 -17.30 -9.93 -20.71
C GLN A 160 -17.82 -11.36 -20.48
N THR A 161 -17.35 -12.05 -19.44
CA THR A 161 -17.70 -13.45 -19.14
C THR A 161 -18.76 -13.51 -18.05
N GLY A 162 -20.01 -13.29 -18.44
CA GLY A 162 -21.16 -13.51 -17.56
C GLY A 162 -21.26 -14.97 -17.12
N GLY A 163 -21.03 -15.24 -15.83
CA GLY A 163 -21.69 -16.34 -15.13
C GLY A 163 -20.88 -17.59 -14.77
N THR A 164 -19.65 -17.78 -15.24
CA THR A 164 -18.82 -18.92 -14.79
C THR A 164 -17.36 -18.52 -14.64
N ALA A 165 -16.75 -18.96 -13.53
CA ALA A 165 -15.36 -18.73 -13.15
C ALA A 165 -14.40 -19.41 -14.15
N LEU A 166 -14.28 -18.85 -15.35
CA LEU A 166 -13.20 -19.18 -16.27
C LEU A 166 -11.93 -18.51 -15.73
N ALA A 167 -10.90 -19.33 -15.51
CA ALA A 167 -9.58 -18.88 -15.13
C ALA A 167 -9.16 -17.70 -16.03
N THR A 168 -9.01 -16.51 -15.45
CA THR A 168 -8.57 -15.35 -16.22
C THR A 168 -7.17 -15.63 -16.75
N VAL A 169 -7.00 -15.63 -18.06
CA VAL A 169 -5.72 -15.92 -18.72
C VAL A 169 -5.06 -14.64 -19.21
N CYS A 170 -3.74 -14.60 -19.12
CA CYS A 170 -2.93 -13.52 -19.61
C CYS A 170 -3.03 -13.44 -21.12
N ARG A 171 -3.58 -12.33 -21.64
CA ARG A 171 -3.66 -12.11 -23.09
C ARG A 171 -2.32 -12.13 -23.83
N ALA A 172 -1.19 -11.96 -23.14
CA ALA A 172 0.13 -11.95 -23.77
C ALA A 172 0.73 -13.35 -23.95
N CYS A 173 0.57 -14.25 -22.96
CA CYS A 173 1.23 -15.57 -22.98
C CYS A 173 0.29 -16.75 -22.71
N GLY A 174 -0.99 -16.52 -22.43
CA GLY A 174 -1.96 -17.55 -22.04
C GLY A 174 -1.81 -18.08 -20.61
N GLY A 175 -0.81 -17.62 -19.85
CA GLY A 175 -0.60 -18.02 -18.45
C GLY A 175 -1.73 -17.59 -17.52
N LYS A 176 -1.83 -18.19 -16.34
CA LYS A 176 -2.84 -17.82 -15.35
C LYS A 176 -2.59 -16.40 -14.82
N LEU A 177 -3.67 -15.66 -14.60
CA LEU A 177 -3.65 -14.37 -13.92
C LEU A 177 -4.07 -14.54 -12.46
N ALA A 178 -3.32 -13.90 -11.57
CA ALA A 178 -3.67 -13.74 -10.15
C ALA A 178 -4.06 -12.28 -9.90
N VAL A 179 -4.84 -12.03 -8.85
CA VAL A 179 -5.16 -10.65 -8.46
C VAL A 179 -3.86 -9.93 -8.06
N GLN A 180 -3.63 -8.73 -8.60
CA GLN A 180 -2.53 -7.89 -8.15
C GLN A 180 -2.87 -7.45 -6.73
N THR A 181 -2.09 -7.88 -5.75
CA THR A 181 -2.34 -7.55 -4.34
C THR A 181 -1.17 -6.77 -3.76
N VAL A 182 -1.48 -5.85 -2.86
CA VAL A 182 -0.53 -5.10 -2.03
C VAL A 182 -0.87 -5.40 -0.58
N ILE A 183 0.13 -5.71 0.24
CA ILE A 183 0.11 -5.38 1.65
C ILE A 183 0.92 -4.09 1.76
N GLY A 184 0.23 -2.98 1.92
CA GLY A 184 0.87 -1.67 1.98
C GLY A 184 1.19 -1.30 3.42
N PRO A 185 2.09 -0.34 3.64
CA PRO A 185 2.13 0.29 4.94
C PRO A 185 0.78 1.01 5.11
N VAL A 186 0.12 0.77 6.22
CA VAL A 186 -0.82 1.75 6.74
C VAL A 186 0.01 3.03 6.86
N GLU A 187 -0.37 4.12 6.17
CA GLU A 187 0.05 5.46 6.59
C GLU A 187 -0.08 5.45 8.10
N ARG A 188 1.03 5.40 8.90
CA ARG A 188 1.00 5.20 10.36
C ARG A 188 -0.28 5.82 10.87
N ALA A 189 -1.34 5.03 11.09
CA ALA A 189 -2.66 5.63 11.15
C ALA A 189 -2.57 6.63 12.30
N GLY A 190 -2.81 7.90 11.96
CA GLY A 190 -2.14 9.03 12.60
C GLY A 190 -2.49 9.13 14.07
N ALA A 191 -1.81 8.35 14.92
CA ALA A 191 -1.77 8.60 16.34
C ALA A 191 -1.24 10.03 16.46
N SER A 192 -1.96 10.87 17.20
CA SER A 192 -1.55 12.26 17.36
C SER A 192 -0.08 12.27 17.78
N GLY A 193 0.75 13.05 17.07
CA GLY A 193 2.18 13.23 17.42
C GLY A 193 2.39 13.93 18.76
N ARG A 194 1.34 14.02 19.59
CA ARG A 194 1.26 14.64 20.89
C ARG A 194 0.32 13.82 21.79
N PRO A 195 0.59 13.75 23.10
CA PRO A 195 -0.33 13.11 24.03
C PRO A 195 -1.63 13.89 24.21
N ASP A 196 -2.66 13.21 24.69
CA ASP A 196 -3.87 13.83 25.23
C ASP A 196 -3.60 14.50 26.60
N ALA A 197 -4.64 15.08 27.19
CA ALA A 197 -4.55 15.75 28.50
C ALA A 197 -4.14 14.81 29.64
N GLU A 198 -4.32 13.49 29.47
CA GLU A 198 -3.97 12.46 30.46
C GLU A 198 -2.57 11.89 30.26
N GLN A 199 -1.75 12.47 29.37
CA GLN A 199 -0.44 11.92 28.96
C GLN A 199 -0.56 10.54 28.32
N MET A 200 -1.65 10.28 27.60
CA MET A 200 -1.89 9.04 26.88
C MET A 200 -1.90 9.28 25.37
N VAL A 201 -1.75 8.20 24.62
CA VAL A 201 -1.93 8.17 23.17
C VAL A 201 -2.75 6.95 22.78
N THR A 202 -3.58 7.10 21.76
CA THR A 202 -4.30 5.99 21.16
C THR A 202 -3.63 5.64 19.85
N LEU A 203 -3.04 4.45 19.79
CA LEU A 203 -2.67 3.83 18.54
C LEU A 203 -3.97 3.32 17.90
N PRO A 204 -4.28 3.73 16.66
CA PRO A 204 -5.44 3.17 15.97
C PRO A 204 -5.26 1.67 15.72
N PRO A 205 -6.37 0.96 15.46
CA PRO A 205 -6.29 -0.39 14.94
C PRO A 205 -5.51 -0.36 13.62
N ASP A 206 -4.70 -1.38 13.41
CA ASP A 206 -4.15 -1.69 12.10
C ASP A 206 -5.23 -2.48 11.34
N PRO A 207 -5.88 -1.88 10.32
CA PRO A 207 -6.91 -2.58 9.55
C PRO A 207 -6.39 -3.81 8.81
N ASP A 208 -5.08 -3.90 8.62
CA ASP A 208 -4.36 -5.02 8.01
C ASP A 208 -3.56 -5.83 9.06
N GLY A 209 -3.75 -5.52 10.35
CA GLY A 209 -3.01 -6.10 11.45
C GLY A 209 -3.50 -7.50 11.85
N ASP A 210 -2.61 -8.24 12.48
CA ASP A 210 -2.80 -9.62 12.91
C ASP A 210 -3.28 -9.70 14.38
N GLU A 211 -3.46 -10.91 14.88
CA GLU A 211 -3.81 -11.19 16.27
C GLU A 211 -2.71 -10.73 17.25
N LEU A 212 -1.53 -10.33 16.77
CA LEU A 212 -0.46 -9.73 17.59
C LEU A 212 -0.61 -8.21 17.74
N TRP A 213 -1.12 -7.51 16.72
CA TRP A 213 -1.52 -6.10 16.74
C TRP A 213 -2.43 -5.79 15.53
N GLY A 214 -3.51 -5.00 15.70
CA GLY A 214 -4.48 -4.67 14.64
C GLY A 214 -5.95 -4.72 15.02
N MET A 215 -6.32 -5.56 15.99
CA MET A 215 -7.72 -5.87 16.28
C MET A 215 -8.58 -4.67 16.73
N ALA A 216 -8.02 -3.77 17.53
CA ALA A 216 -8.74 -2.64 18.11
C ALA A 216 -7.79 -1.48 18.45
N PRO A 217 -8.30 -0.24 18.59
CA PRO A 217 -7.49 0.86 19.10
C PRO A 217 -6.86 0.50 20.45
N LEU A 218 -5.60 0.88 20.63
CA LEU A 218 -4.83 0.60 21.84
C LEU A 218 -4.40 1.91 22.51
N ARG A 219 -4.83 2.10 23.75
CA ARG A 219 -4.51 3.29 24.54
C ARG A 219 -3.31 3.02 25.45
N LEU A 220 -2.28 3.85 25.34
CA LEU A 220 -0.99 3.67 26.00
C LEU A 220 -0.49 4.98 26.64
N PRO A 221 0.33 4.92 27.70
CA PRO A 221 1.03 6.09 28.20
C PRO A 221 1.97 6.65 27.14
N TRP A 222 2.04 7.98 27.04
CA TRP A 222 2.94 8.68 26.14
C TRP A 222 4.42 8.40 26.43
N SER A 223 4.75 8.16 27.70
CA SER A 223 6.09 7.78 28.14
C SER A 223 6.02 6.48 28.92
N ILE A 224 6.87 5.53 28.53
CA ILE A 224 6.95 4.19 29.12
C ILE A 224 8.42 3.86 29.29
N ASP A 225 8.80 3.31 30.46
CA ASP A 225 10.11 2.68 30.64
C ASP A 225 10.11 1.31 29.96
N VAL A 226 10.48 1.30 28.68
CA VAL A 226 10.42 0.12 27.82
C VAL A 226 11.36 -0.99 28.31
N ALA A 227 12.53 -0.63 28.84
CA ALA A 227 13.48 -1.61 29.37
C ALA A 227 12.90 -2.31 30.59
N ARG A 228 12.31 -1.56 31.53
CA ARG A 228 11.60 -2.13 32.68
C ARG A 228 10.39 -2.95 32.24
N PHE A 229 9.64 -2.49 31.24
CA PHE A 229 8.47 -3.21 30.73
C PHE A 229 8.85 -4.59 30.20
N PHE A 230 9.87 -4.67 29.34
CA PHE A 230 10.36 -5.94 28.78
C PHE A 230 11.18 -6.79 29.76
N GLY A 231 11.61 -6.22 30.89
CA GLY A 231 12.28 -6.94 31.98
C GLY A 231 11.33 -7.72 32.88
N GLN A 232 10.02 -7.63 32.69
CA GLN A 232 9.04 -8.41 33.45
C GLN A 232 9.12 -9.90 33.10
N SER A 233 8.90 -10.76 34.10
CA SER A 233 8.86 -12.23 33.91
C SER A 233 7.68 -12.68 33.06
N THR A 234 6.59 -11.92 33.08
CA THR A 234 5.38 -12.16 32.30
C THR A 234 4.88 -10.85 31.74
N LEU A 235 4.73 -10.76 30.42
CA LEU A 235 4.14 -9.60 29.78
C LEU A 235 2.60 -9.68 29.85
N PRO A 236 1.89 -8.54 29.95
CA PRO A 236 0.44 -8.52 29.88
C PRO A 236 -0.03 -8.79 28.45
N TYR A 237 -1.25 -9.29 28.27
CA TYR A 237 -1.91 -9.30 26.95
C TYR A 237 -2.13 -7.86 26.47
N VAL A 238 -2.03 -7.64 25.16
CA VAL A 238 -2.32 -6.32 24.56
C VAL A 238 -3.81 -5.98 24.74
N TRP A 239 -4.68 -6.97 24.52
CA TRP A 239 -6.11 -6.88 24.80
C TRP A 239 -6.57 -8.00 25.73
N PRO A 240 -6.45 -7.82 27.05
CA PRO A 240 -6.78 -8.87 28.02
C PRO A 240 -8.28 -9.23 28.05
N GLY A 241 -9.15 -8.35 27.55
CA GLY A 241 -10.60 -8.60 27.44
C GLY A 241 -11.04 -9.23 26.11
N ASP A 242 -10.12 -9.44 25.16
CA ASP A 242 -10.44 -9.98 23.84
C ASP A 242 -10.17 -11.50 23.81
N ALA A 243 -11.23 -12.28 23.60
CA ALA A 243 -11.15 -13.74 23.62
C ALA A 243 -10.37 -14.31 22.42
N ARG A 244 -10.36 -13.62 21.27
CA ARG A 244 -9.63 -14.05 20.07
C ARG A 244 -8.13 -13.82 20.27
N HIS A 245 -7.74 -12.64 20.74
CA HIS A 245 -6.35 -12.33 21.06
C HIS A 245 -5.81 -13.23 22.18
N THR A 246 -6.53 -13.37 23.29
CA THR A 246 -6.08 -14.24 24.41
C THR A 246 -6.04 -15.71 24.01
N GLY A 247 -6.97 -16.17 23.15
CA GLY A 247 -6.96 -17.50 22.57
C GLY A 247 -5.75 -17.74 21.65
N TYR A 248 -5.43 -16.78 20.77
CA TYR A 248 -4.30 -16.85 19.84
C TYR A 248 -2.95 -16.90 20.56
N ILE A 249 -2.74 -15.99 21.52
CA ILE A 249 -1.51 -15.94 22.32
C ILE A 249 -1.36 -17.22 23.17
N GLY A 250 -2.48 -17.76 23.67
CA GLY A 250 -2.49 -18.98 24.45
C GLY A 250 -1.81 -18.83 25.81
N SER A 251 -1.12 -19.89 26.27
CA SER A 251 -0.44 -19.95 27.57
C SER A 251 0.91 -20.67 27.48
N GLY A 252 1.76 -20.50 28.50
CA GLY A 252 3.08 -21.13 28.58
C GLY A 252 4.22 -20.31 27.95
N GLU A 253 5.33 -20.96 27.64
CA GLU A 253 6.57 -20.31 27.17
C GLU A 253 6.40 -19.66 25.78
N GLN A 254 5.69 -20.33 24.87
CA GLN A 254 5.39 -19.80 23.54
C GLN A 254 4.53 -18.54 23.60
N ALA A 255 3.61 -18.45 24.58
CA ALA A 255 2.81 -17.25 24.81
C ALA A 255 3.67 -16.04 25.18
N GLN A 256 4.76 -16.23 25.94
CA GLN A 256 5.66 -15.13 26.29
C GLN A 256 6.44 -14.60 25.08
N ALA A 257 6.83 -15.48 24.15
CA ALA A 257 7.47 -15.07 22.90
C ALA A 257 6.50 -14.25 22.02
N LEU A 258 5.24 -14.71 21.89
CA LEU A 258 4.21 -14.01 21.12
C LEU A 258 3.85 -12.66 21.76
N LEU A 259 3.68 -12.61 23.09
CA LEU A 259 3.43 -11.34 23.81
C LEU A 259 4.59 -10.36 23.63
N ARG A 260 5.83 -10.85 23.65
CA ARG A 260 7.00 -10.00 23.39
C ARG A 260 6.96 -9.45 21.96
N ALA A 261 6.66 -10.27 20.96
CA ALA A 261 6.51 -9.83 19.58
C ALA A 261 5.37 -8.81 19.41
N SER A 262 4.20 -9.05 20.01
CA SER A 262 3.07 -8.11 20.06
C SER A 262 3.48 -6.74 20.61
N TRP A 263 4.10 -6.72 21.79
CA TRP A 263 4.53 -5.47 22.41
C TRP A 263 5.66 -4.78 21.66
N THR A 264 6.55 -5.53 21.00
CA THR A 264 7.54 -4.97 20.09
C THR A 264 6.86 -4.25 18.92
N LYS A 265 5.87 -4.85 18.24
CA LYS A 265 5.11 -4.18 17.18
C LYS A 265 4.46 -2.89 17.72
N VAL A 266 3.76 -2.99 18.85
CA VAL A 266 3.09 -1.85 19.49
C VAL A 266 4.06 -0.69 19.78
N PHE A 267 5.21 -0.96 20.39
CA PHE A 267 6.15 0.09 20.76
C PHE A 267 6.94 0.66 19.59
N LEU A 268 7.17 -0.10 18.52
CA LEU A 268 7.76 0.44 17.28
C LEU A 268 6.83 1.39 16.53
N HIS A 269 5.52 1.23 16.73
CA HIS A 269 4.48 2.07 16.14
C HIS A 269 4.08 3.24 17.07
N HIS A 270 4.71 3.35 18.23
CA HIS A 270 4.44 4.42 19.18
C HIS A 270 4.91 5.79 18.63
N PRO A 271 4.10 6.86 18.73
CA PRO A 271 4.47 8.17 18.18
C PRO A 271 5.55 8.91 18.97
N ASN A 272 5.76 8.57 20.25
CA ASN A 272 6.89 9.08 21.02
C ASN A 272 8.20 8.37 20.59
N PRO A 273 9.19 9.08 20.01
CA PRO A 273 10.46 8.51 19.58
C PRO A 273 11.26 7.86 20.71
N GLU A 274 11.13 8.31 21.97
CA GLU A 274 11.84 7.70 23.10
C GLU A 274 11.35 6.28 23.39
N VAL A 275 10.05 6.01 23.21
CA VAL A 275 9.46 4.67 23.35
C VAL A 275 10.00 3.75 22.25
N VAL A 276 10.03 4.25 21.01
CA VAL A 276 10.56 3.51 19.86
C VAL A 276 12.05 3.18 20.04
N LEU A 277 12.87 4.16 20.43
CA LEU A 277 14.30 3.96 20.74
C LEU A 277 14.50 2.98 21.90
N GLY A 278 13.69 3.09 22.95
CA GLY A 278 13.68 2.15 24.07
C GLY A 278 13.37 0.72 23.63
N CYS A 279 12.41 0.56 22.70
CA CYS A 279 12.04 -0.74 22.13
C CYS A 279 13.17 -1.34 21.31
N LEU A 280 13.74 -0.59 20.36
CA LEU A 280 14.86 -1.02 19.53
C LEU A 280 16.06 -1.52 20.36
N ARG A 281 16.29 -0.92 21.53
CA ARG A 281 17.40 -1.29 22.44
C ARG A 281 17.08 -2.47 23.35
N SER A 282 15.84 -2.61 23.80
CA SER A 282 15.46 -3.55 24.86
C SER A 282 14.84 -4.85 24.33
N ALA A 283 14.22 -4.78 23.15
CA ALA A 283 13.56 -5.90 22.49
C ALA A 283 13.75 -5.75 20.96
N PRO A 284 14.98 -5.96 20.45
CA PRO A 284 15.25 -5.86 19.02
C PRO A 284 14.33 -6.80 18.23
N PRO A 285 13.81 -6.37 17.07
CA PRO A 285 12.94 -7.20 16.23
C PRO A 285 13.60 -8.54 15.90
N ASP A 286 12.88 -9.61 16.22
CA ASP A 286 13.27 -10.99 15.91
C ASP A 286 12.03 -11.73 15.40
N GLY A 287 12.18 -12.40 14.26
CA GLY A 287 11.08 -13.04 13.53
C GLY A 287 10.33 -12.13 12.53
N MET A 288 9.72 -12.76 11.53
CA MET A 288 9.08 -12.10 10.38
C MET A 288 8.11 -10.98 10.78
N LEU A 289 7.32 -11.20 11.84
CA LEU A 289 6.23 -10.33 12.25
C LEU A 289 6.68 -8.99 12.86
N THR A 290 7.90 -8.93 13.41
CA THR A 290 8.47 -7.67 13.94
C THR A 290 9.43 -7.00 12.96
N LEU A 291 9.96 -7.75 11.99
CA LEU A 291 10.81 -7.23 10.92
C LEU A 291 10.03 -6.35 9.92
N SER A 292 8.74 -6.58 9.73
CA SER A 292 7.88 -5.67 8.95
C SER A 292 7.80 -4.28 9.60
N SER A 293 7.54 -4.20 10.90
CA SER A 293 7.54 -2.93 11.66
C SER A 293 8.90 -2.22 11.61
N LEU A 294 10.01 -2.98 11.54
CA LEU A 294 11.34 -2.41 11.36
C LEU A 294 11.52 -1.81 9.95
N ALA A 295 11.04 -2.50 8.91
CA ALA A 295 11.00 -1.97 7.54
C ALA A 295 10.14 -0.70 7.45
N ASP A 296 8.95 -0.72 8.08
CA ASP A 296 8.03 0.43 8.10
C ASP A 296 8.70 1.65 8.70
N LEU A 297 9.43 1.48 9.81
CA LEU A 297 10.13 2.55 10.49
C LEU A 297 11.28 3.13 9.66
N LEU A 298 12.00 2.29 8.92
CA LEU A 298 13.07 2.73 8.01
C LEU A 298 12.52 3.49 6.80
N ALA A 299 11.42 3.01 6.21
CA ALA A 299 10.75 3.62 5.07
C ALA A 299 9.89 4.83 5.47
N SER A 300 9.50 4.96 6.74
CA SER A 300 8.58 6.00 7.19
C SER A 300 9.10 7.42 6.90
N PRO A 301 8.35 8.28 6.19
CA PRO A 301 8.76 9.66 5.94
C PRO A 301 8.70 10.54 7.19
N THR A 302 7.98 10.09 8.23
CA THR A 302 7.74 10.85 9.47
C THR A 302 8.60 10.37 10.64
N ALA A 303 9.34 9.27 10.50
CA ALA A 303 10.25 8.81 11.55
C ALA A 303 11.46 9.75 11.69
N GLU A 304 11.78 10.11 12.94
CA GLU A 304 12.92 10.98 13.24
C GLU A 304 14.25 10.37 12.79
N PRO A 305 15.24 11.17 12.34
CA PRO A 305 16.53 10.67 11.88
C PRO A 305 17.23 9.73 12.87
N ARG A 306 17.25 10.08 14.16
CA ARG A 306 17.85 9.25 15.22
C ARG A 306 17.17 7.89 15.40
N VAL A 307 15.87 7.81 15.12
CA VAL A 307 15.10 6.55 15.17
C VAL A 307 15.50 5.66 13.99
N LYS A 308 15.63 6.24 12.79
CA LYS A 308 16.12 5.52 11.59
C LYS A 308 17.57 5.05 11.74
N GLU A 309 18.43 5.88 12.33
CA GLU A 309 19.82 5.52 12.65
C GLU A 309 19.89 4.32 13.59
N GLU A 310 19.12 4.34 14.69
CA GLU A 310 19.09 3.25 15.64
C GLU A 310 18.48 1.97 15.03
N ALA A 311 17.42 2.09 14.24
CA ALA A 311 16.84 0.96 13.52
C ALA A 311 17.81 0.34 12.52
N SER A 312 18.57 1.17 11.81
CA SER A 312 19.63 0.70 10.91
C SER A 312 20.73 -0.04 11.67
N ARG A 313 21.15 0.51 12.83
CA ARG A 313 22.13 -0.14 13.71
C ARG A 313 21.65 -1.50 14.21
N VAL A 314 20.39 -1.58 14.66
CA VAL A 314 19.78 -2.83 15.14
C VAL A 314 19.67 -3.84 14.00
N LEU A 315 19.18 -3.44 12.83
CA LEU A 315 19.07 -4.33 11.67
C LEU A 315 20.42 -4.99 11.35
N TRP A 316 21.51 -4.22 11.35
CA TRP A 316 22.84 -4.74 11.06
C TRP A 316 23.42 -5.66 12.13
N GLN A 317 22.82 -5.71 13.34
CA GLN A 317 23.16 -6.68 14.38
C GLN A 317 22.39 -7.99 14.25
N LEU A 318 21.37 -8.05 13.40
CA LEU A 318 20.59 -9.26 13.15
C LEU A 318 21.28 -10.21 12.16
N SER A 319 20.76 -11.43 12.09
CA SER A 319 21.20 -12.48 11.15
C SER A 319 21.09 -12.02 9.69
N ASP A 320 21.88 -12.60 8.78
CA ASP A 320 21.78 -12.31 7.34
C ASP A 320 20.37 -12.58 6.81
N GLY A 321 19.68 -13.60 7.34
CA GLY A 321 18.29 -13.91 6.99
C GLY A 321 17.32 -12.80 7.37
N SER A 322 17.44 -12.23 8.58
CA SER A 322 16.60 -11.13 9.04
C SER A 322 16.84 -9.84 8.23
N VAL A 323 18.12 -9.56 7.91
CA VAL A 323 18.47 -8.43 7.05
C VAL A 323 17.91 -8.62 5.64
N GLY A 324 18.13 -9.80 5.05
CA GLY A 324 17.60 -10.15 3.73
C GLY A 324 16.08 -10.06 3.66
N TYR A 325 15.38 -10.55 4.69
CA TYR A 325 13.92 -10.44 4.79
C TYR A 325 13.47 -8.98 4.80
N THR A 326 14.08 -8.15 5.65
CA THR A 326 13.78 -6.71 5.71
C THR A 326 14.03 -6.01 4.37
N LEU A 327 15.13 -6.36 3.67
CA LEU A 327 15.41 -5.85 2.33
C LEU A 327 14.39 -6.31 1.31
N ASN A 328 13.90 -7.56 1.39
CA ASN A 328 12.85 -8.04 0.51
C ASN A 328 11.54 -7.28 0.71
N ILE A 329 11.20 -6.90 1.96
CA ILE A 329 10.07 -6.00 2.21
C ILE A 329 10.35 -4.63 1.58
N LEU A 330 11.47 -3.97 1.91
CA LEU A 330 11.78 -2.63 1.40
C LEU A 330 11.83 -2.57 -0.14
N LEU A 331 12.37 -3.60 -0.77
CA LEU A 331 12.55 -3.71 -2.23
C LEU A 331 11.36 -4.36 -2.92
N SER A 332 10.33 -4.74 -2.17
CA SER A 332 9.12 -5.36 -2.68
C SER A 332 9.34 -6.71 -3.41
N ARG A 333 10.39 -7.46 -3.04
CA ARG A 333 10.80 -8.72 -3.68
C ARG A 333 10.08 -9.96 -3.16
N GLY A 334 9.03 -9.78 -2.37
CA GLY A 334 8.19 -10.87 -1.91
C GLY A 334 7.08 -11.20 -2.91
N ILE A 335 6.35 -12.28 -2.64
CA ILE A 335 5.08 -12.58 -3.33
C ILE A 335 4.08 -11.41 -3.20
N LEU A 336 4.22 -10.62 -2.14
CA LEU A 336 3.40 -9.48 -1.81
C LEU A 336 4.25 -8.21 -1.95
N THR A 337 3.71 -7.23 -2.66
CA THR A 337 4.36 -5.93 -2.79
C THR A 337 4.17 -5.11 -1.52
N SER A 338 5.22 -4.42 -1.08
CA SER A 338 5.27 -3.78 0.24
C SER A 338 4.62 -2.41 0.32
N GLY A 339 4.19 -1.83 -0.81
CA GLY A 339 3.48 -0.55 -0.86
C GLY A 339 4.30 0.71 -0.55
N TYR A 340 5.60 0.61 -0.27
CA TYR A 340 6.47 1.77 -0.10
C TYR A 340 6.69 2.51 -1.42
N ASP A 341 6.66 3.84 -1.37
CA ASP A 341 7.04 4.64 -2.53
C ASP A 341 8.56 4.60 -2.77
N THR A 342 8.95 4.80 -4.03
CA THR A 342 10.36 4.71 -4.45
C THR A 342 11.28 5.68 -3.68
N HIS A 343 10.79 6.86 -3.29
CA HIS A 343 11.59 7.83 -2.56
C HIS A 343 11.89 7.35 -1.13
N SER A 344 10.86 6.86 -0.42
CA SER A 344 10.98 6.28 0.92
C SER A 344 11.93 5.09 0.95
N VAL A 345 11.84 4.20 -0.05
CA VAL A 345 12.79 3.07 -0.21
C VAL A 345 14.21 3.56 -0.42
N HIS A 346 14.44 4.52 -1.33
CA HIS A 346 15.79 5.05 -1.56
C HIS A 346 16.38 5.71 -0.31
N GLN A 347 15.58 6.44 0.46
CA GLN A 347 16.03 7.01 1.73
C GLN A 347 16.43 5.91 2.73
N ALA A 348 15.57 4.91 2.91
CA ALA A 348 15.84 3.78 3.79
C ALA A 348 17.15 3.06 3.41
N LEU A 349 17.33 2.74 2.14
CA LEU A 349 18.56 2.12 1.63
C LEU A 349 19.79 3.01 1.80
N GLY A 350 19.64 4.34 1.69
CA GLY A 350 20.72 5.30 1.97
C GLY A 350 21.18 5.24 3.43
N HIS A 351 20.24 5.18 4.37
CA HIS A 351 20.56 5.00 5.79
C HIS A 351 21.23 3.64 6.06
N LEU A 352 20.69 2.57 5.49
CA LEU A 352 21.27 1.22 5.63
C LEU A 352 22.69 1.15 5.06
N ARG A 353 22.94 1.74 3.88
CA ARG A 353 24.28 1.80 3.27
C ARG A 353 25.27 2.56 4.13
N THR A 354 24.84 3.68 4.73
CA THR A 354 25.68 4.50 5.62
C THR A 354 26.04 3.76 6.91
N ALA A 355 25.07 3.06 7.49
CA ALA A 355 25.24 2.28 8.72
C ALA A 355 25.88 0.89 8.49
N CYS A 356 26.07 0.48 7.23
CA CYS A 356 26.52 -0.88 6.89
C CYS A 356 27.94 -1.17 7.38
N PRO A 357 28.13 -2.20 8.24
CA PRO A 357 29.45 -2.64 8.67
C PRO A 357 30.35 -2.98 7.48
N GLN A 358 31.63 -2.63 7.57
CA GLN A 358 32.57 -2.84 6.45
C GLN A 358 32.63 -4.30 5.98
N SER A 359 32.51 -5.26 6.91
CA SER A 359 32.48 -6.70 6.62
C SER A 359 31.26 -7.16 5.81
N ARG A 360 30.14 -6.42 5.85
CA ARG A 360 28.88 -6.77 5.19
C ARG A 360 28.60 -5.98 3.91
N ARG A 361 29.42 -4.97 3.58
CA ARG A 361 29.18 -4.09 2.42
C ARG A 361 29.07 -4.84 1.09
N ALA A 362 29.98 -5.78 0.83
CA ALA A 362 29.98 -6.54 -0.42
C ALA A 362 28.70 -7.39 -0.55
N TRP A 363 28.32 -8.09 0.52
CA TRP A 363 27.08 -8.85 0.59
C TRP A 363 25.86 -7.95 0.43
N PHE A 364 25.85 -6.77 1.06
CA PHE A 364 24.74 -5.84 0.96
C PHE A 364 24.51 -5.34 -0.48
N GLU A 365 25.57 -4.90 -1.17
CA GLU A 365 25.45 -4.49 -2.57
C GLU A 365 25.05 -5.66 -3.48
N GLU A 366 25.51 -6.88 -3.18
CA GLU A 366 25.02 -8.09 -3.87
C GLU A 366 23.52 -8.28 -3.66
N GLN A 367 23.04 -8.19 -2.41
CA GLN A 367 21.60 -8.26 -2.13
C GLN A 367 20.84 -7.16 -2.89
N LEU A 368 21.34 -5.93 -2.96
CA LEU A 368 20.68 -4.86 -3.72
C LEU A 368 20.68 -5.09 -5.23
N ALA A 369 21.69 -5.78 -5.77
CA ALA A 369 21.80 -6.10 -7.18
C ALA A 369 20.97 -7.32 -7.61
N ARG A 370 20.58 -8.21 -6.67
CA ARG A 370 19.71 -9.36 -6.97
C ARG A 370 18.37 -8.92 -7.58
N SER A 371 18.03 -9.50 -8.71
CA SER A 371 16.68 -9.45 -9.28
C SER A 371 15.75 -10.42 -8.54
N GLU A 372 14.43 -10.25 -8.71
CA GLU A 372 13.40 -11.13 -8.10
C GLU A 372 13.42 -12.59 -8.61
N ASP A 373 14.30 -12.92 -9.57
CA ASP A 373 14.34 -14.20 -10.31
C ASP A 373 15.36 -15.24 -9.78
N ASP A 374 16.10 -14.96 -8.69
CA ASP A 374 16.99 -15.91 -7.99
C ASP A 374 16.34 -16.45 -6.70
#